data_AF-A0A9W9LKX1-F1
#
_entry.id   AF-A0A9W9LKX1-F1
#
_cell.length_a   1.000
_cell.length_b   1.000
_cell.length_c   1.000
_cell.angle_alpha   90.00
_cell.angle_beta   90.00
_cell.angle_gamma   90.00
#
_symmetry.space_group_name_H-M   'P 1'
#
loop_
_entity.id
_entity.type
_entity.pdbx_description
1 polymer ?
#
loop_
_entity_poly.entity_id
_entity_poly.type
_entity_poly.pdbx_seq_one_letter_code
_entity_poly.pdbx_strand_id
1 'polypeptide(L)'
;MDILPRATSEPYFDLGRLSHRITTNSQEAQKWFDRALTWTYCFNHDEAISCYKQTLAHDDACAMAYWGISFCSGSNYNKTWALFDERDRVNAIKQCYQFSEQALQALSRVPHVSSWERAVIEAHAKRYPDDNPGRDLAGCSKAYADAMRQVYLSYGQADFDIITLFADALMNCAPRKLYDAATGLPIPSSPVFEVKDLLERALKMPGVEEHPGPAHMYIHLMEMSATPEAALPAAQIIRDIFPDTGHTFHMPAHIDVLVGDYRRAVEYNYKATIADDKYFQKNGGLTFYSYYRLHDYHSLIYGAMLCGKSKAAIAATDRMEATITEEILRVETPALANWMEFFKAVRVHVYIRFGMWEELKSLDPLEDKHLYCVTNVFRHYGKAIAYAATAELEKAERERELFTAARQLVPPTRLDFPNKITDILHVASAMLEGEIEYRRGKYDLAFRRLSDAVRLEDELPFAEPWGWMLPARHAFAALSLEQGKIQQAAQAYAEDLGLFATPKRAHQHPNNVWALHGYHECLELLGRQNEANIIKKQLSLALAEADVDITSSCFCRLGNITWSGEERASISNSCSLVEHKCKC
;
A
#
# COMPACT_ATOMS: atom_id res chain seq x y z
N MET A 1 -17.72 31.02 9.12
CA MET A 1 -17.46 29.73 9.76
C MET A 1 -17.12 30.03 11.20
N ASP A 2 -17.84 29.48 12.17
CA ASP A 2 -17.60 29.73 13.60
C ASP A 2 -16.47 28.82 14.09
N ILE A 3 -15.23 29.19 13.77
CA ILE A 3 -14.03 28.47 14.18
C ILE A 3 -13.19 29.43 15.00
N LEU A 4 -12.88 29.04 16.24
CA LEU A 4 -12.00 29.84 17.08
C LEU A 4 -10.57 29.79 16.51
N PRO A 5 -9.92 30.94 16.29
CA PRO A 5 -8.57 31.00 15.76
C PRO A 5 -7.59 30.40 16.77
N ARG A 6 -6.77 29.48 16.30
CA ARG A 6 -5.73 28.81 17.08
C ARG A 6 -4.38 29.46 16.80
N ALA A 7 -3.59 29.77 17.83
CA ALA A 7 -2.29 30.40 17.64
C ALA A 7 -1.27 29.42 17.05
N THR A 8 -0.42 29.89 16.13
CA THR A 8 0.63 29.06 15.50
C THR A 8 1.74 28.66 16.46
N SER A 9 1.86 29.36 17.60
CA SER A 9 2.76 29.05 18.71
C SER A 9 2.30 27.85 19.54
N GLU A 10 1.04 27.41 19.42
CA GLU A 10 0.58 26.22 20.11
C GLU A 10 1.23 24.95 19.55
N PRO A 11 1.50 23.93 20.39
CA PRO A 11 2.08 22.68 19.96
C PRO A 11 1.32 22.02 18.79
N TYR A 12 2.04 21.78 17.70
CA TYR A 12 1.50 21.18 16.50
C TYR A 12 2.42 20.04 16.00
N PHE A 13 2.05 19.43 14.90
CA PHE A 13 2.87 18.43 14.22
C PHE A 13 4.12 19.09 13.60
N ASP A 14 5.20 18.34 13.52
CA ASP A 14 6.43 18.67 12.79
C ASP A 14 6.24 18.36 11.30
N LEU A 15 5.91 19.41 10.56
CA LEU A 15 5.61 19.37 9.12
C LEU A 15 6.75 19.95 8.29
N GLY A 16 7.97 20.01 8.84
CA GLY A 16 9.10 20.62 8.16
C GLY A 16 8.91 22.13 7.93
N ARG A 17 9.41 22.62 6.79
CA ARG A 17 9.58 24.06 6.51
C ARG A 17 9.01 24.51 5.17
N LEU A 18 8.16 23.70 4.54
CA LEU A 18 7.50 24.09 3.30
C LEU A 18 6.77 25.41 3.52
N SER A 19 6.96 26.37 2.62
CA SER A 19 6.26 27.65 2.66
C SER A 19 6.04 28.15 1.25
N HIS A 20 4.81 28.55 0.96
CA HIS A 20 4.44 29.16 -0.31
C HIS A 20 3.73 30.47 -0.05
N ARG A 21 4.40 31.59 -0.33
CA ARG A 21 3.95 32.92 0.09
C ARG A 21 2.67 33.32 -0.65
N ILE A 22 1.58 33.49 0.10
CA ILE A 22 0.28 33.91 -0.44
C ILE A 22 -0.02 35.38 -0.16
N THR A 23 -1.10 35.89 -0.77
CA THR A 23 -1.62 37.22 -0.49
C THR A 23 -2.34 37.22 0.86
N THR A 24 -1.61 37.57 1.92
CA THR A 24 -2.12 37.85 3.26
C THR A 24 -1.20 38.81 4.00
N ASN A 25 -1.75 39.60 4.94
CA ASN A 25 -0.97 40.39 5.90
C ASN A 25 -0.85 39.70 7.27
N SER A 26 -1.52 38.56 7.46
CA SER A 26 -1.51 37.82 8.71
C SER A 26 -0.42 36.75 8.69
N GLN A 27 0.59 36.90 9.55
CA GLN A 27 1.62 35.88 9.72
C GLN A 27 1.05 34.56 10.24
N GLU A 28 -0.03 34.63 11.02
CA GLU A 28 -0.74 33.45 11.50
C GLU A 28 -1.43 32.72 10.35
N ALA A 29 -2.10 33.47 9.45
CA ALA A 29 -2.73 32.89 8.27
C ALA A 29 -1.70 32.24 7.33
N GLN A 30 -0.57 32.89 7.04
CA GLN A 30 0.49 32.32 6.20
C GLN A 30 0.99 30.99 6.76
N LYS A 31 1.28 30.91 8.06
CA LYS A 31 1.77 29.67 8.69
C LYS A 31 0.71 28.57 8.70
N TRP A 32 -0.56 28.89 8.92
CA TRP A 32 -1.64 27.90 8.83
C TRP A 32 -1.85 27.40 7.41
N PHE A 33 -1.66 28.28 6.41
CA PHE A 33 -1.69 27.89 5.01
C PHE A 33 -0.53 26.95 4.66
N ASP A 34 0.69 27.26 5.10
CA ASP A 34 1.87 26.40 4.87
C ASP A 34 1.68 24.99 5.47
N ARG A 35 1.08 24.90 6.67
CA ARG A 35 0.67 23.63 7.30
C ARG A 35 -0.39 22.91 6.47
N ALA A 36 -1.39 23.65 5.97
CA ALA A 36 -2.47 23.09 5.16
C ALA A 36 -1.93 22.52 3.85
N LEU A 37 -1.05 23.25 3.17
CA LEU A 37 -0.41 22.83 1.93
C LEU A 37 0.45 21.58 2.11
N THR A 38 1.18 21.51 3.23
CA THR A 38 1.92 20.30 3.60
C THR A 38 0.98 19.11 3.74
N TRP A 39 -0.11 19.23 4.51
CA TRP A 39 -1.10 18.16 4.64
C TRP A 39 -1.82 17.81 3.33
N THR A 40 -2.01 18.78 2.43
CA THR A 40 -2.51 18.54 1.07
C THR A 40 -1.56 17.61 0.32
N TYR A 41 -0.25 17.89 0.31
CA TYR A 41 0.73 17.04 -0.34
C TYR A 41 0.94 15.70 0.37
N CYS A 42 0.74 15.62 1.68
CA CYS A 42 0.77 14.35 2.42
C CYS A 42 -0.54 13.54 2.31
N PHE A 43 -1.51 13.98 1.50
CA PHE A 43 -2.81 13.32 1.29
C PHE A 43 -3.68 13.15 2.56
N ASN A 44 -3.36 13.86 3.64
CA ASN A 44 -4.27 14.01 4.78
C ASN A 44 -5.20 15.20 4.56
N HIS A 45 -6.15 15.02 3.64
CA HIS A 45 -7.04 16.09 3.20
C HIS A 45 -7.95 16.63 4.31
N ASP A 46 -8.33 15.80 5.28
CA ASP A 46 -9.18 16.22 6.40
C ASP A 46 -8.44 17.22 7.31
N GLU A 47 -7.18 16.94 7.65
CA GLU A 47 -6.35 17.87 8.43
C GLU A 47 -5.93 19.09 7.60
N ALA A 48 -5.73 18.93 6.28
CA ALA A 48 -5.50 20.06 5.38
C ALA A 48 -6.70 21.04 5.39
N ILE A 49 -7.93 20.53 5.28
CA ILE A 49 -9.16 21.34 5.39
C ILE A 49 -9.24 22.04 6.75
N SER A 50 -8.89 21.35 7.83
CA SER A 50 -8.83 21.93 9.18
C SER A 50 -7.84 23.12 9.24
N CYS A 51 -6.66 22.98 8.64
CA CYS A 51 -5.65 24.03 8.57
C CYS A 51 -6.04 25.21 7.66
N TYR A 52 -6.65 24.95 6.50
CA TYR A 52 -7.19 26.03 5.66
C TYR A 52 -8.32 26.80 6.37
N LYS A 53 -9.16 26.10 7.14
CA LYS A 53 -10.16 26.74 8.00
C LYS A 53 -9.53 27.61 9.09
N GLN A 54 -8.42 27.18 9.68
CA GLN A 54 -7.64 28.01 10.62
C GLN A 54 -7.02 29.22 9.91
N THR A 55 -6.57 29.07 8.67
CA THR A 55 -6.11 30.19 7.83
C THR A 55 -7.22 31.25 7.71
N LEU A 56 -8.45 30.82 7.38
CA LEU A 56 -9.62 31.70 7.29
C LEU A 56 -10.06 32.31 8.62
N ALA A 57 -9.77 31.66 9.76
CA ALA A 57 -10.05 32.23 11.08
C ALA A 57 -9.13 33.41 11.41
N HIS A 58 -7.94 33.46 10.79
CA HIS A 58 -6.96 34.55 10.94
C HIS A 58 -6.99 35.58 9.80
N ASP A 59 -7.48 35.21 8.62
CA ASP A 59 -7.69 36.08 7.46
C ASP A 59 -8.86 35.56 6.62
N ASP A 60 -10.05 36.10 6.83
CA ASP A 60 -11.28 35.68 6.15
C ASP A 60 -11.37 36.10 4.68
N ALA A 61 -10.41 36.91 4.21
CA ALA A 61 -10.29 37.33 2.82
C ALA A 61 -9.25 36.48 2.05
N CYS A 62 -8.58 35.53 2.70
CA CYS A 62 -7.57 34.68 2.08
C CYS A 62 -8.16 33.76 1.00
N ALA A 63 -7.99 34.15 -0.28
CA ALA A 63 -8.56 33.43 -1.41
C ALA A 63 -8.00 32.00 -1.56
N MET A 64 -6.71 31.82 -1.32
CA MET A 64 -6.06 30.51 -1.40
C MET A 64 -6.53 29.52 -0.33
N ALA A 65 -6.99 29.98 0.83
CA ALA A 65 -7.55 29.08 1.83
C ALA A 65 -8.92 28.52 1.40
N TYR A 66 -9.76 29.32 0.74
CA TYR A 66 -10.99 28.82 0.13
C TYR A 66 -10.71 27.81 -0.99
N TRP A 67 -9.70 28.08 -1.84
CA TRP A 67 -9.24 27.14 -2.85
C TRP A 67 -8.78 25.81 -2.23
N GLY A 68 -7.97 25.86 -1.17
CA GLY A 68 -7.44 24.68 -0.51
C GLY A 68 -8.53 23.78 0.07
N ILE A 69 -9.57 24.37 0.67
CA ILE A 69 -10.73 23.60 1.16
C ILE A 69 -11.45 22.93 -0.01
N SER A 70 -11.67 23.64 -1.11
CA SER A 70 -12.28 23.08 -2.32
C SER A 70 -11.45 21.93 -2.90
N PHE A 71 -10.13 22.13 -3.02
CA PHE A 71 -9.19 21.14 -3.55
C PHE A 71 -9.19 19.84 -2.73
N CYS A 72 -9.09 19.95 -1.42
CA CYS A 72 -9.02 18.77 -0.53
C CYS A 72 -10.37 18.07 -0.31
N SER A 73 -11.50 18.72 -0.60
CA SER A 73 -12.83 18.11 -0.47
C SER A 73 -13.20 17.20 -1.64
N GLY A 74 -12.40 17.22 -2.72
CA GLY A 74 -12.67 16.52 -3.96
C GLY A 74 -12.04 15.13 -4.07
N SER A 75 -12.22 14.52 -5.24
CA SER A 75 -11.47 13.34 -5.63
C SER A 75 -9.97 13.63 -5.78
N ASN A 76 -9.13 12.64 -5.53
CA ASN A 76 -7.70 12.67 -5.84
C ASN A 76 -7.27 11.40 -6.59
N TYR A 77 -5.97 11.24 -6.85
CA TYR A 77 -5.43 10.09 -7.59
C TYR A 77 -5.78 8.74 -6.96
N ASN A 78 -5.93 8.69 -5.62
CA ASN A 78 -6.22 7.48 -4.85
C ASN A 78 -7.72 7.25 -4.63
N LYS A 79 -8.49 8.30 -4.34
CA LYS A 79 -9.95 8.26 -4.15
C LYS A 79 -10.64 9.00 -5.31
N THR A 80 -10.83 8.31 -6.43
CA THR A 80 -11.57 8.83 -7.59
C THR A 80 -13.08 8.97 -7.29
N TRP A 81 -13.82 9.78 -8.06
CA TRP A 81 -15.27 9.94 -7.88
C TRP A 81 -16.09 8.64 -7.94
N ALA A 82 -15.60 7.62 -8.63
CA ALA A 82 -16.25 6.31 -8.70
C ALA A 82 -16.20 5.54 -7.36
N LEU A 83 -15.36 5.97 -6.43
CA LEU A 83 -15.15 5.35 -5.12
C LEU A 83 -15.91 6.07 -3.99
N PHE A 84 -16.58 7.18 -4.29
CA PHE A 84 -17.49 7.83 -3.36
C PHE A 84 -18.84 7.11 -3.43
N ASP A 85 -19.46 6.83 -2.29
CA ASP A 85 -20.88 6.50 -2.29
C ASP A 85 -21.72 7.69 -2.76
N GLU A 86 -22.98 7.46 -3.12
CA GLU A 86 -23.83 8.48 -3.72
C GLU A 86 -23.96 9.73 -2.84
N ARG A 87 -24.14 9.54 -1.53
CA ARG A 87 -24.33 10.65 -0.59
C ARG A 87 -23.02 11.40 -0.35
N ASP A 88 -21.92 10.68 -0.16
CA ASP A 88 -20.57 11.26 -0.04
C ASP A 88 -20.24 12.10 -1.30
N ARG A 89 -20.49 11.55 -2.49
CA ARG A 89 -20.22 12.23 -3.77
C ARG A 89 -21.01 13.53 -3.92
N VAL A 90 -22.31 13.51 -3.62
CA VAL A 90 -23.17 14.72 -3.70
C VAL A 90 -22.67 15.81 -2.75
N ASN A 91 -22.36 15.44 -1.49
CA ASN A 91 -21.87 16.38 -0.50
C ASN A 91 -20.50 16.96 -0.88
N ALA A 92 -19.57 16.11 -1.30
CA ALA A 92 -18.24 16.51 -1.72
C ALA A 92 -18.29 17.45 -2.92
N ILE A 93 -19.07 17.14 -3.96
CA ILE A 93 -19.22 17.99 -5.15
C ILE A 93 -19.80 19.36 -4.79
N LYS A 94 -20.84 19.39 -3.95
CA LYS A 94 -21.44 20.63 -3.47
C LYS A 94 -20.43 21.47 -2.70
N GLN A 95 -19.68 20.85 -1.78
CA GLN A 95 -18.66 21.53 -0.99
C GLN A 95 -17.55 22.10 -1.90
N CYS A 96 -17.03 21.30 -2.83
CA CYS A 96 -16.01 21.74 -3.78
C CYS A 96 -16.46 22.98 -4.56
N TYR A 97 -17.68 22.96 -5.11
CA TYR A 97 -18.25 24.10 -5.83
C TYR A 97 -18.38 25.34 -4.95
N GLN A 98 -18.98 25.20 -3.77
CA GLN A 98 -19.21 26.32 -2.85
C GLN A 98 -17.90 27.02 -2.46
N PHE A 99 -16.87 26.24 -2.12
CA PHE A 99 -15.56 26.79 -1.76
C PHE A 99 -14.79 27.33 -2.96
N SER A 100 -14.97 26.76 -4.16
CA SER A 100 -14.41 27.30 -5.39
C SER A 100 -14.99 28.69 -5.72
N GLU A 101 -16.31 28.84 -5.59
CA GLU A 101 -16.98 30.14 -5.79
C GLU A 101 -16.54 31.17 -4.73
N GLN A 102 -16.38 30.75 -3.48
CA GLN A 102 -15.87 31.64 -2.43
C GLN A 102 -14.43 32.09 -2.71
N ALA A 103 -13.57 31.22 -3.25
CA ALA A 103 -12.22 31.60 -3.67
C ALA A 103 -12.26 32.68 -4.77
N LEU A 104 -13.12 32.50 -5.80
CA LEU A 104 -13.31 33.50 -6.86
C LEU A 104 -13.85 34.84 -6.32
N GLN A 105 -14.77 34.80 -5.37
CA GLN A 105 -15.29 36.02 -4.73
C GLN A 105 -14.22 36.72 -3.89
N ALA A 106 -13.38 35.97 -3.17
CA ALA A 106 -12.29 36.51 -2.37
C ALA A 106 -11.24 37.25 -3.23
N LEU A 107 -11.00 36.79 -4.47
CA LEU A 107 -10.14 37.51 -5.44
C LEU A 107 -10.58 38.94 -5.74
N SER A 108 -11.87 39.27 -5.53
CA SER A 108 -12.43 40.60 -5.75
C SER A 108 -12.46 41.46 -4.48
N ARG A 109 -12.27 40.86 -3.30
CA ARG A 109 -12.28 41.57 -2.01
C ARG A 109 -10.90 42.10 -1.64
N VAL A 110 -9.84 41.48 -2.16
CA VAL A 110 -8.45 41.85 -1.87
C VAL A 110 -7.89 42.69 -3.03
N PRO A 111 -7.38 43.92 -2.76
CA PRO A 111 -6.94 44.84 -3.82
C PRO A 111 -5.79 44.31 -4.70
N HIS A 112 -4.91 43.49 -4.13
CA HIS A 112 -3.69 43.02 -4.78
C HIS A 112 -3.44 41.54 -4.50
N VAL A 113 -4.22 40.65 -5.11
CA VAL A 113 -3.89 39.23 -5.18
C VAL A 113 -2.81 38.99 -6.24
N SER A 114 -1.81 38.18 -5.91
CA SER A 114 -0.76 37.83 -6.87
C SER A 114 -1.32 37.13 -8.12
N SER A 115 -0.64 37.31 -9.25
CA SER A 115 -1.13 36.80 -10.55
C SER A 115 -1.22 35.28 -10.60
N TRP A 116 -0.32 34.57 -9.91
CA TRP A 116 -0.32 33.11 -9.88
C TRP A 116 -1.48 32.57 -9.01
N GLU A 117 -1.78 33.19 -7.86
CA GLU A 117 -2.91 32.80 -7.00
C GLU A 117 -4.23 32.90 -7.77
N ARG A 118 -4.43 34.04 -8.44
CA ARG A 118 -5.59 34.26 -9.32
C ARG A 118 -5.68 33.16 -10.39
N ALA A 119 -4.58 32.86 -11.07
CA ALA A 119 -4.56 31.89 -12.15
C ALA A 119 -4.86 30.45 -11.67
N VAL A 120 -4.31 30.05 -10.50
CA VAL A 120 -4.61 28.74 -9.89
C VAL A 120 -6.08 28.63 -9.49
N ILE A 121 -6.64 29.68 -8.86
CA ILE A 121 -8.05 29.71 -8.44
C ILE A 121 -8.99 29.64 -9.65
N GLU A 122 -8.71 30.44 -10.69
CA GLU A 122 -9.50 30.45 -11.93
C GLU A 122 -9.40 29.14 -12.70
N ALA A 123 -8.23 28.47 -12.67
CA ALA A 123 -8.05 27.13 -13.22
C ALA A 123 -8.88 26.11 -12.44
N HIS A 124 -8.77 26.10 -11.12
CA HIS A 124 -9.49 25.15 -10.24
C HIS A 124 -11.01 25.24 -10.39
N ALA A 125 -11.54 26.45 -10.59
CA ALA A 125 -12.97 26.64 -10.86
C ALA A 125 -13.47 25.89 -12.11
N LYS A 126 -12.60 25.55 -13.07
CA LYS A 126 -12.95 24.70 -14.23
C LYS A 126 -13.23 23.25 -13.83
N ARG A 127 -12.67 22.80 -12.70
CA ARG A 127 -12.94 21.46 -12.12
C ARG A 127 -14.33 21.37 -11.49
N TYR A 128 -14.87 22.51 -11.03
CA TYR A 128 -16.14 22.60 -10.31
C TYR A 128 -16.99 23.77 -10.84
N PRO A 129 -17.55 23.68 -12.06
CA PRO A 129 -18.31 24.77 -12.66
C PRO A 129 -19.71 24.99 -12.03
N ASP A 130 -20.27 23.95 -11.39
CA ASP A 130 -21.55 23.96 -10.69
C ASP A 130 -21.54 22.91 -9.55
N ASP A 131 -22.68 22.64 -8.91
CA ASP A 131 -22.85 21.59 -7.89
C ASP A 131 -23.59 20.34 -8.41
N ASN A 132 -23.77 20.18 -9.73
CA ASN A 132 -24.44 19.02 -10.32
C ASN A 132 -23.59 17.74 -10.21
N PRO A 133 -23.99 16.73 -9.42
CA PRO A 133 -23.23 15.50 -9.25
C PRO A 133 -23.24 14.58 -10.50
N GLY A 134 -24.15 14.80 -11.45
CA GLY A 134 -24.30 14.01 -12.67
C GLY A 134 -23.55 14.55 -13.89
N ARG A 135 -22.75 15.62 -13.72
CA ARG A 135 -21.95 16.21 -14.80
C ARG A 135 -20.81 15.30 -15.27
N ASP A 136 -20.21 15.65 -16.40
CA ASP A 136 -18.99 15.00 -16.88
C ASP A 136 -17.77 15.36 -16.02
N LEU A 137 -17.58 14.62 -14.92
CA LEU A 137 -16.48 14.82 -13.97
C LEU A 137 -15.10 14.57 -14.62
N ALA A 138 -15.02 13.69 -15.61
CA ALA A 138 -13.79 13.46 -16.36
C ALA A 138 -13.47 14.67 -17.26
N GLY A 139 -14.46 15.19 -17.97
CA GLY A 139 -14.35 16.43 -18.74
C GLY A 139 -13.96 17.62 -17.87
N CYS A 140 -14.52 17.75 -16.65
CA CYS A 140 -14.13 18.78 -15.69
C CYS A 140 -12.67 18.64 -15.23
N SER A 141 -12.21 17.42 -14.98
CA SER A 141 -10.80 17.15 -14.60
C SER A 141 -9.84 17.50 -15.74
N LYS A 142 -10.23 17.18 -16.99
CA LYS A 142 -9.48 17.60 -18.18
C LYS A 142 -9.44 19.12 -18.35
N ALA A 143 -10.57 19.81 -18.18
CA ALA A 143 -10.64 21.27 -18.26
C ALA A 143 -9.75 21.96 -17.22
N TYR A 144 -9.68 21.40 -16.01
CA TYR A 144 -8.76 21.85 -14.97
C TYR A 144 -7.29 21.63 -15.36
N ALA A 145 -6.92 20.44 -15.85
CA ALA A 145 -5.57 20.17 -16.31
C ALA A 145 -5.14 21.08 -17.47
N ASP A 146 -6.04 21.34 -18.42
CA ASP A 146 -5.79 22.25 -19.54
C ASP A 146 -5.60 23.71 -19.08
N ALA A 147 -6.34 24.15 -18.05
CA ALA A 147 -6.13 25.46 -17.43
C ALA A 147 -4.82 25.52 -16.63
N MET A 148 -4.50 24.49 -15.83
CA MET A 148 -3.24 24.40 -15.08
C MET A 148 -2.02 24.38 -15.98
N ARG A 149 -2.13 23.84 -17.21
CA ARG A 149 -1.06 23.96 -18.21
C ARG A 149 -0.73 25.42 -18.52
N GLN A 150 -1.74 26.29 -18.64
CA GLN A 150 -1.51 27.72 -18.87
C GLN A 150 -0.90 28.40 -17.64
N VAL A 151 -1.32 28.00 -16.43
CA VAL A 151 -0.72 28.46 -15.17
C VAL A 151 0.76 28.10 -15.12
N TYR A 152 1.11 26.83 -15.39
CA TYR A 152 2.48 26.36 -15.42
C TYR A 152 3.34 27.12 -16.45
N LEU A 153 2.83 27.33 -17.67
CA LEU A 153 3.56 28.04 -18.73
C LEU A 153 3.80 29.52 -18.37
N SER A 154 2.87 30.16 -17.65
CA SER A 154 2.93 31.59 -17.34
C SER A 154 3.71 31.90 -16.06
N TYR A 155 3.63 31.01 -15.07
CA TYR A 155 4.09 31.28 -13.70
C TYR A 155 4.91 30.15 -13.07
N GLY A 156 4.77 28.91 -13.55
CA GLY A 156 5.16 27.72 -12.79
C GLY A 156 6.44 27.00 -13.19
N GLN A 157 7.16 27.45 -14.22
CA GLN A 157 8.31 26.69 -14.76
C GLN A 157 9.46 26.49 -13.76
N ALA A 158 9.57 27.35 -12.75
CA ALA A 158 10.57 27.27 -11.69
C ALA A 158 9.96 27.06 -10.29
N ASP A 159 8.65 26.78 -10.21
CA ASP A 159 7.87 26.76 -8.97
C ASP A 159 7.38 25.33 -8.68
N PHE A 160 7.91 24.72 -7.61
CA PHE A 160 7.61 23.33 -7.29
C PHE A 160 6.15 23.10 -6.88
N ASP A 161 5.48 24.09 -6.28
CA ASP A 161 4.08 23.99 -5.90
C ASP A 161 3.19 23.97 -7.16
N ILE A 162 3.43 24.87 -8.11
CA ILE A 162 2.69 24.90 -9.39
C ILE A 162 2.99 23.65 -10.23
N ILE A 163 4.25 23.19 -10.27
CA ILE A 163 4.63 21.93 -10.94
C ILE A 163 3.85 20.76 -10.33
N THR A 164 3.79 20.68 -9.00
CA THR A 164 3.09 19.60 -8.28
C THR A 164 1.60 19.62 -8.58
N LEU A 165 0.96 20.79 -8.48
CA LEU A 165 -0.47 20.94 -8.77
C LEU A 165 -0.81 20.63 -10.22
N PHE A 166 0.08 20.98 -11.16
CA PHE A 166 -0.12 20.65 -12.57
C PHE A 166 0.07 19.15 -12.83
N ALA A 167 1.06 18.52 -12.22
CA ALA A 167 1.24 17.06 -12.28
C ALA A 167 0.01 16.33 -11.71
N ASP A 168 -0.50 16.72 -10.55
CA ASP A 168 -1.75 16.17 -9.98
C ASP A 168 -2.91 16.32 -10.96
N ALA A 169 -3.11 17.51 -11.54
CA ALA A 169 -4.20 17.75 -12.48
C ALA A 169 -4.13 16.83 -13.71
N LEU A 170 -2.94 16.64 -14.28
CA LEU A 170 -2.72 15.74 -15.40
C LEU A 170 -2.96 14.27 -14.99
N MET A 171 -2.40 13.82 -13.87
CA MET A 171 -2.56 12.44 -13.40
C MET A 171 -4.03 12.08 -13.13
N ASN A 172 -4.81 13.02 -12.60
CA ASN A 172 -6.25 12.84 -12.37
C ASN A 172 -7.09 12.80 -13.65
N CYS A 173 -6.52 13.07 -14.84
CA CYS A 173 -7.21 12.82 -16.11
C CYS A 173 -7.28 11.33 -16.47
N ALA A 174 -6.36 10.52 -15.94
CA ALA A 174 -6.27 9.09 -16.20
C ALA A 174 -5.80 8.31 -14.94
N PRO A 175 -6.53 8.41 -13.81
CA PRO A 175 -6.10 7.82 -12.54
C PRO A 175 -5.91 6.31 -12.70
N ARG A 176 -4.73 5.80 -12.31
CA ARG A 176 -4.31 4.39 -12.48
C ARG A 176 -4.41 3.86 -13.92
N LYS A 177 -4.35 4.74 -14.92
CA LYS A 177 -4.41 4.43 -16.36
C LYS A 177 -3.33 5.17 -17.17
N LEU A 178 -2.20 5.45 -16.54
CA LEU A 178 -1.02 6.06 -17.18
C LEU A 178 -0.12 5.00 -17.82
N TYR A 179 -0.13 3.78 -17.28
CA TYR A 179 0.60 2.61 -17.78
C TYR A 179 -0.38 1.46 -18.02
N ASP A 180 -0.08 0.64 -19.03
CA ASP A 180 -0.81 -0.58 -19.30
C ASP A 180 -0.53 -1.60 -18.20
N ALA A 181 -1.59 -2.10 -17.55
CA ALA A 181 -1.44 -2.94 -16.36
C ALA A 181 -0.77 -4.29 -16.64
N ALA A 182 -0.78 -4.77 -17.90
CA ALA A 182 -0.16 -6.05 -18.25
C ALA A 182 1.34 -5.90 -18.55
N THR A 183 1.70 -4.87 -19.31
CA THR A 183 3.06 -4.68 -19.85
C THR A 183 3.89 -3.67 -19.06
N GLY A 184 3.27 -2.79 -18.28
CA GLY A 184 3.92 -1.66 -17.64
C GLY A 184 4.41 -0.58 -18.62
N LEU A 185 3.96 -0.63 -19.88
CA LEU A 185 4.31 0.38 -20.89
C LEU A 185 3.40 1.61 -20.77
N PRO A 186 3.91 2.83 -21.03
CA PRO A 186 3.11 4.05 -20.98
C PRO A 186 1.96 4.00 -22.00
N ILE A 187 0.75 4.41 -21.58
CA ILE A 187 -0.43 4.50 -22.45
C ILE A 187 -0.38 5.82 -23.23
N PRO A 188 -0.17 5.83 -24.57
CA PRO A 188 0.09 7.06 -25.32
C PRO A 188 -1.10 8.03 -25.39
N SER A 189 -2.32 7.55 -25.20
CA SER A 189 -3.54 8.38 -25.14
C SER A 189 -3.75 9.05 -23.79
N SER A 190 -2.97 8.68 -22.78
CA SER A 190 -2.95 9.29 -21.44
C SER A 190 -1.90 10.42 -21.38
N PRO A 191 -1.93 11.30 -20.36
CA PRO A 191 -0.92 12.35 -20.21
C PRO A 191 0.44 11.85 -19.68
N VAL A 192 0.68 10.53 -19.61
CA VAL A 192 1.87 9.92 -19.00
C VAL A 192 3.20 10.54 -19.45
N PHE A 193 3.38 10.82 -20.73
CA PHE A 193 4.63 11.41 -21.25
C PHE A 193 4.81 12.86 -20.81
N GLU A 194 3.73 13.64 -20.76
CA GLU A 194 3.77 15.04 -20.32
C GLU A 194 4.07 15.12 -18.82
N VAL A 195 3.41 14.29 -18.01
CA VAL A 195 3.66 14.22 -16.56
C VAL A 195 5.10 13.77 -16.28
N LYS A 196 5.57 12.73 -16.99
CA LYS A 196 6.92 12.21 -16.82
C LYS A 196 7.98 13.26 -17.15
N ASP A 197 7.86 13.94 -18.29
CA ASP A 197 8.80 15.02 -18.66
C ASP A 197 8.80 16.17 -17.65
N LEU A 198 7.61 16.61 -17.21
CA LEU A 198 7.44 17.66 -16.21
C LEU A 198 8.18 17.32 -14.91
N LEU A 199 7.93 16.13 -14.36
CA LEU A 199 8.50 15.70 -13.08
C LEU A 199 10.00 15.37 -13.19
N GLU A 200 10.46 14.75 -14.27
CA GLU A 200 11.88 14.45 -14.47
C GLU A 200 12.73 15.72 -14.65
N ARG A 201 12.16 16.80 -15.19
CA ARG A 201 12.80 18.11 -15.19
C ARG A 201 12.84 18.71 -13.79
N ALA A 202 11.72 18.67 -13.05
CA ALA A 202 11.63 19.20 -11.70
C ALA A 202 12.61 18.53 -10.72
N LEU A 203 12.74 17.20 -10.79
CA LEU A 203 13.66 16.41 -9.96
C LEU A 203 15.15 16.72 -10.20
N LYS A 204 15.49 17.49 -11.25
CA LYS A 204 16.86 17.92 -11.56
C LYS A 204 17.10 19.40 -11.22
N MET A 205 16.07 20.13 -10.79
CA MET A 205 16.19 21.54 -10.45
C MET A 205 16.79 21.71 -9.05
N PRO A 206 17.62 22.74 -8.82
CA PRO A 206 18.13 23.04 -7.49
C PRO A 206 17.01 23.32 -6.48
N GLY A 207 17.12 22.78 -5.26
CA GLY A 207 16.16 23.01 -4.17
C GLY A 207 14.98 22.05 -4.15
N VAL A 208 14.85 21.13 -5.12
CA VAL A 208 13.77 20.14 -5.15
C VAL A 208 13.82 19.20 -3.95
N GLU A 209 15.01 19.01 -3.37
CA GLU A 209 15.25 18.20 -2.17
C GLU A 209 14.54 18.73 -0.92
N GLU A 210 14.13 20.01 -0.91
CA GLU A 210 13.38 20.63 0.18
C GLU A 210 11.86 20.60 -0.05
N HIS A 211 11.39 20.04 -1.19
CA HIS A 211 9.99 20.08 -1.59
C HIS A 211 9.41 18.67 -1.82
N PRO A 212 8.29 18.30 -1.18
CA PRO A 212 7.72 16.95 -1.23
C PRO A 212 7.09 16.60 -2.59
N GLY A 213 6.46 17.60 -3.23
CA GLY A 213 5.47 17.41 -4.29
C GLY A 213 5.98 16.70 -5.54
N PRO A 214 7.06 17.17 -6.21
CA PRO A 214 7.55 16.51 -7.42
C PRO A 214 7.97 15.06 -7.19
N ALA A 215 8.66 14.79 -6.07
CA ALA A 215 9.08 13.45 -5.70
C ALA A 215 7.88 12.53 -5.41
N HIS A 216 6.90 13.02 -4.65
CA HIS A 216 5.66 12.30 -4.36
C HIS A 216 4.90 11.90 -5.63
N MET A 217 4.64 12.88 -6.52
CA MET A 217 3.90 12.62 -7.75
C MET A 217 4.67 11.67 -8.68
N TYR A 218 6.00 11.74 -8.71
CA TYR A 218 6.82 10.86 -9.54
C TYR A 218 6.79 9.41 -9.04
N ILE A 219 6.72 9.19 -7.73
CA ILE A 219 6.54 7.84 -7.18
C ILE A 219 5.20 7.26 -7.66
N HIS A 220 4.09 7.96 -7.45
CA HIS A 220 2.76 7.52 -7.91
C HIS A 220 2.68 7.31 -9.42
N LEU A 221 3.42 8.10 -10.21
CA LEU A 221 3.53 7.90 -11.65
C LEU A 221 4.19 6.55 -11.97
N MET A 222 5.29 6.21 -11.29
CA MET A 222 6.18 5.11 -11.67
C MET A 222 5.80 3.74 -11.10
N GLU A 223 4.91 3.66 -10.10
CA GLU A 223 4.44 2.43 -9.45
C GLU A 223 4.00 1.33 -10.44
N MET A 224 3.25 1.71 -11.48
CA MET A 224 2.73 0.76 -12.48
C MET A 224 3.64 0.61 -13.71
N SER A 225 4.78 1.28 -13.74
CA SER A 225 5.70 1.23 -14.88
C SER A 225 6.46 -0.10 -14.95
N ALA A 226 6.99 -0.42 -16.14
CA ALA A 226 7.89 -1.55 -16.32
C ALA A 226 9.27 -1.34 -15.65
N THR A 227 9.56 -0.11 -15.22
CA THR A 227 10.86 0.35 -14.70
C THR A 227 10.69 1.20 -13.43
N PRO A 228 10.07 0.67 -12.36
CA PRO A 228 9.83 1.43 -11.13
C PRO A 228 11.13 1.91 -10.46
N GLU A 229 12.26 1.24 -10.71
CA GLU A 229 13.58 1.62 -10.19
C GLU A 229 14.03 3.02 -10.61
N ALA A 230 13.48 3.59 -11.69
CA ALA A 230 13.75 4.96 -12.09
C ALA A 230 13.28 5.99 -11.04
N ALA A 231 12.34 5.62 -10.16
CA ALA A 231 11.85 6.46 -9.07
C ALA A 231 12.67 6.37 -7.78
N LEU A 232 13.72 5.53 -7.70
CA LEU A 232 14.57 5.45 -6.50
C LEU A 232 15.17 6.79 -6.05
N PRO A 233 15.64 7.68 -6.96
CA PRO A 233 16.09 9.02 -6.55
C PRO A 233 14.97 9.88 -5.95
N ALA A 234 13.77 9.84 -6.51
CA ALA A 234 12.60 10.55 -5.97
C ALA A 234 12.19 9.98 -4.60
N ALA A 235 12.17 8.64 -4.48
CA ALA A 235 11.97 7.95 -3.23
C ALA A 235 13.02 8.34 -2.18
N GLN A 236 14.25 8.67 -2.56
CA GLN A 236 15.26 9.16 -1.63
C GLN A 236 15.04 10.62 -1.20
N ILE A 237 14.58 11.49 -2.10
CA ILE A 237 14.32 12.90 -1.81
C ILE A 237 13.25 13.03 -0.72
N ILE A 238 12.12 12.33 -0.86
CA ILE A 238 10.98 12.52 0.03
C ILE A 238 11.16 11.89 1.43
N ARG A 239 12.18 11.04 1.60
CA ARG A 239 12.48 10.43 2.91
C ARG A 239 12.84 11.51 3.92
N ASP A 240 12.20 11.45 5.08
CA ASP A 240 12.51 12.29 6.24
C ASP A 240 12.25 13.81 6.06
N ILE A 241 11.59 14.27 4.97
CA ILE A 241 11.26 15.72 4.81
C ILE A 241 10.26 16.18 5.89
N PHE A 242 9.24 15.38 6.20
CA PHE A 242 8.16 15.72 7.12
C PHE A 242 7.96 14.63 8.19
N PRO A 243 8.55 14.80 9.39
CA PRO A 243 8.60 13.73 10.39
C PRO A 243 7.26 13.29 10.99
N ASP A 244 6.21 14.13 10.96
CA ASP A 244 4.91 13.77 11.54
C ASP A 244 3.84 13.44 10.49
N THR A 245 4.24 13.13 9.26
CA THR A 245 3.30 12.78 8.17
C THR A 245 3.52 11.33 7.72
N GLY A 246 2.59 10.43 8.08
CA GLY A 246 2.71 8.99 7.79
C GLY A 246 2.90 8.71 6.30
N HIS A 247 2.00 9.26 5.48
CA HIS A 247 2.02 9.06 4.04
C HIS A 247 3.36 9.42 3.37
N THR A 248 4.01 10.51 3.78
CA THR A 248 5.32 10.92 3.22
C THR A 248 6.41 9.89 3.51
N PHE A 249 6.41 9.27 4.69
CA PHE A 249 7.30 8.15 4.99
C PHE A 249 6.94 6.89 4.21
N HIS A 250 5.64 6.63 4.03
CA HIS A 250 5.15 5.46 3.33
C HIS A 250 5.44 5.51 1.82
N MET A 251 5.31 6.67 1.17
CA MET A 251 5.44 6.80 -0.29
C MET A 251 6.69 6.12 -0.90
N PRO A 252 7.91 6.32 -0.39
CA PRO A 252 9.08 5.58 -0.85
C PRO A 252 8.94 4.05 -0.83
N ALA A 253 8.20 3.50 0.13
CA ALA A 253 8.04 2.07 0.32
C ALA A 253 7.34 1.40 -0.87
N HIS A 254 6.47 2.10 -1.59
CA HIS A 254 5.88 1.62 -2.85
C HIS A 254 6.96 1.20 -3.86
N ILE A 255 8.01 2.00 -4.02
CA ILE A 255 9.12 1.68 -4.93
C ILE A 255 10.00 0.60 -4.30
N ASP A 256 10.26 0.69 -2.99
CA ASP A 256 11.09 -0.28 -2.27
C ASP A 256 10.55 -1.72 -2.43
N VAL A 257 9.24 -1.94 -2.29
CA VAL A 257 8.65 -3.28 -2.48
C VAL A 257 8.72 -3.75 -3.94
N LEU A 258 8.51 -2.85 -4.91
CA LEU A 258 8.55 -3.18 -6.34
C LEU A 258 9.96 -3.55 -6.84
N VAL A 259 11.01 -3.05 -6.19
CA VAL A 259 12.41 -3.39 -6.50
C VAL A 259 12.99 -4.46 -5.55
N GLY A 260 12.21 -4.93 -4.58
CA GLY A 260 12.64 -5.96 -3.63
C GLY A 260 13.53 -5.47 -2.49
N ASP A 261 13.55 -4.17 -2.17
CA ASP A 261 14.21 -3.63 -0.99
C ASP A 261 13.28 -3.67 0.24
N TYR A 262 12.89 -4.88 0.63
CA TYR A 262 11.98 -5.08 1.75
C TYR A 262 12.51 -4.54 3.08
N ARG A 263 13.84 -4.44 3.24
CA ARG A 263 14.46 -3.84 4.41
C ARG A 263 14.10 -2.36 4.53
N ARG A 264 14.23 -1.58 3.44
CA ARG A 264 13.81 -0.18 3.43
C ARG A 264 12.30 -0.03 3.51
N ALA A 265 11.53 -0.91 2.86
CA ALA A 265 10.07 -0.91 2.99
C ALA A 265 9.62 -1.05 4.45
N VAL A 266 10.22 -1.99 5.20
CA VAL A 266 9.94 -2.16 6.64
C VAL A 266 10.35 -0.93 7.46
N GLU A 267 11.54 -0.39 7.21
CA GLU A 267 12.05 0.76 7.97
C GLU A 267 11.13 1.99 7.85
N TYR A 268 10.76 2.34 6.62
CA TYR A 268 10.02 3.57 6.35
C TYR A 268 8.53 3.43 6.63
N ASN A 269 7.94 2.26 6.39
CA ASN A 269 6.58 2.02 6.87
C ASN A 269 6.52 2.01 8.41
N TYR A 270 7.54 1.51 9.11
CA TYR A 270 7.57 1.64 10.57
C TYR A 270 7.55 3.10 11.01
N LYS A 271 8.39 3.97 10.41
CA LYS A 271 8.33 5.42 10.65
C LYS A 271 6.96 6.01 10.34
N ALA A 272 6.33 5.60 9.23
CA ALA A 272 4.99 6.02 8.85
C ALA A 272 3.96 5.71 9.95
N THR A 273 3.95 4.47 10.46
CA THR A 273 3.02 4.08 11.54
C THR A 273 3.22 4.88 12.83
N ILE A 274 4.44 5.33 13.12
CA ILE A 274 4.72 6.14 14.32
C ILE A 274 4.17 7.56 14.16
N ALA A 275 4.34 8.17 12.97
CA ALA A 275 3.74 9.46 12.64
C ALA A 275 2.21 9.38 12.67
N ASP A 276 1.63 8.31 12.12
CA ASP A 276 0.18 8.11 12.08
C ASP A 276 -0.44 7.81 13.44
N ASP A 277 0.27 7.12 14.33
CA ASP A 277 -0.18 6.92 15.70
C ASP A 277 -0.21 8.24 16.47
N LYS A 278 0.76 9.13 16.23
CA LYS A 278 0.76 10.49 16.80
C LYS A 278 -0.45 11.29 16.32
N TYR A 279 -0.78 11.22 15.03
CA TYR A 279 -1.98 11.85 14.48
C TYR A 279 -3.25 11.29 15.13
N PHE A 280 -3.39 9.96 15.18
CA PHE A 280 -4.57 9.31 15.74
C PHE A 280 -4.81 9.59 17.21
N GLN A 281 -3.75 9.62 18.02
CA GLN A 281 -3.85 9.96 19.44
C GLN A 281 -4.41 11.37 19.67
N LYS A 282 -4.16 12.29 18.75
CA LYS A 282 -4.62 13.68 18.84
C LYS A 282 -5.97 13.93 18.18
N ASN A 283 -6.23 13.27 17.05
CA ASN A 283 -7.35 13.59 16.16
C ASN A 283 -8.43 12.49 16.11
N GLY A 284 -8.16 11.28 16.64
CA GLY A 284 -9.07 10.14 16.58
C GLY A 284 -9.09 9.43 15.21
N GLY A 285 -10.02 8.48 15.05
CA GLY A 285 -10.11 7.58 13.88
C GLY A 285 -11.33 7.75 12.98
N LEU A 286 -12.26 8.65 13.31
CA LEU A 286 -13.51 8.85 12.57
C LEU A 286 -13.31 9.76 11.35
N THR A 287 -12.34 9.40 10.51
CA THR A 287 -11.91 10.13 9.30
C THR A 287 -11.55 9.11 8.23
N PHE A 288 -11.70 9.48 6.95
CA PHE A 288 -11.25 8.64 5.86
C PHE A 288 -9.71 8.46 5.87
N TYR A 289 -8.95 9.38 6.49
CA TYR A 289 -7.50 9.24 6.65
C TYR A 289 -7.10 7.97 7.40
N SER A 290 -7.98 7.40 8.25
CA SER A 290 -7.74 6.10 8.88
C SER A 290 -7.47 4.99 7.86
N TYR A 291 -7.96 5.09 6.63
CA TYR A 291 -7.68 4.10 5.58
C TYR A 291 -6.21 4.17 5.18
N TYR A 292 -5.66 5.37 4.94
CA TYR A 292 -4.25 5.57 4.66
C TYR A 292 -3.37 5.07 5.81
N ARG A 293 -3.76 5.35 7.05
CA ARG A 293 -3.02 4.85 8.22
C ARG A 293 -2.95 3.32 8.26
N LEU A 294 -4.09 2.66 8.03
CA LEU A 294 -4.15 1.19 8.01
C LEU A 294 -3.41 0.60 6.82
N HIS A 295 -3.36 1.33 5.69
CA HIS A 295 -2.57 0.98 4.53
C HIS A 295 -1.05 1.01 4.83
N ASP A 296 -0.57 2.04 5.53
CA ASP A 296 0.84 2.13 5.95
C ASP A 296 1.22 0.96 6.88
N TYR A 297 0.32 0.57 7.79
CA TYR A 297 0.46 -0.66 8.58
C TYR A 297 0.46 -1.93 7.71
N HIS A 298 -0.45 -2.02 6.74
CA HIS A 298 -0.53 -3.16 5.84
C HIS A 298 0.77 -3.34 5.03
N SER A 299 1.34 -2.25 4.52
CA SER A 299 2.63 -2.26 3.81
C SER A 299 3.80 -2.62 4.72
N LEU A 300 3.81 -2.17 5.99
CA LEU A 300 4.77 -2.66 6.99
C LEU A 300 4.69 -4.17 7.18
N ILE A 301 3.49 -4.69 7.39
CA ILE A 301 3.24 -6.13 7.64
C ILE A 301 3.66 -6.93 6.41
N TYR A 302 3.32 -6.46 5.21
CA TYR A 302 3.69 -7.11 3.96
C TYR A 302 5.20 -7.17 3.75
N GLY A 303 5.90 -6.04 3.88
CA GLY A 303 7.36 -6.01 3.79
C GLY A 303 8.02 -6.92 4.83
N ALA A 304 7.50 -6.93 6.06
CA ALA A 304 8.01 -7.78 7.14
C ALA A 304 7.82 -9.28 6.83
N MET A 305 6.67 -9.67 6.26
CA MET A 305 6.45 -11.04 5.80
C MET A 305 7.42 -11.45 4.70
N LEU A 306 7.66 -10.60 3.69
CA LEU A 306 8.50 -10.95 2.54
C LEU A 306 10.01 -10.95 2.84
N CYS A 307 10.45 -10.35 3.94
CA CYS A 307 11.83 -10.46 4.44
C CYS A 307 11.99 -11.37 5.66
N GLY A 308 10.93 -12.08 6.08
CA GLY A 308 11.01 -13.06 7.17
C GLY A 308 11.14 -12.43 8.57
N LYS A 309 10.61 -11.22 8.80
CA LYS A 309 10.59 -10.53 10.10
C LYS A 309 9.26 -10.76 10.84
N SER A 310 9.12 -11.94 11.45
CA SER A 310 7.92 -12.34 12.19
C SER A 310 7.56 -11.39 13.32
N LYS A 311 8.53 -10.91 14.09
CA LYS A 311 8.28 -10.03 15.24
C LYS A 311 7.72 -8.68 14.79
N ALA A 312 8.26 -8.14 13.70
CA ALA A 312 7.78 -6.88 13.12
C ALA A 312 6.36 -7.04 12.56
N ALA A 313 6.09 -8.12 11.83
CA ALA A 313 4.77 -8.40 11.27
C ALA A 313 3.69 -8.54 12.36
N ILE A 314 3.97 -9.30 13.42
CA ILE A 314 3.03 -9.52 14.53
C ILE A 314 2.79 -8.22 15.30
N ALA A 315 3.86 -7.51 15.69
CA ALA A 315 3.74 -6.27 16.45
C ALA A 315 2.99 -5.17 15.66
N ALA A 316 3.22 -5.08 14.34
CA ALA A 316 2.48 -4.17 13.48
C ALA A 316 1.00 -4.57 13.36
N THR A 317 0.71 -5.87 13.24
CA THR A 317 -0.68 -6.38 13.20
C THR A 317 -1.43 -6.07 14.50
N ASP A 318 -0.79 -6.26 15.65
CA ASP A 318 -1.38 -5.95 16.96
C ASP A 318 -1.74 -4.46 17.08
N ARG A 319 -0.81 -3.56 16.69
CA ARG A 319 -1.03 -2.11 16.69
C ARG A 319 -2.12 -1.70 15.71
N MET A 320 -2.12 -2.25 14.50
CA MET A 320 -3.13 -1.97 13.47
C MET A 320 -4.52 -2.34 13.96
N GLU A 321 -4.71 -3.58 14.41
CA GLU A 321 -6.01 -4.09 14.86
C GLU A 321 -6.58 -3.34 16.07
N ALA A 322 -5.72 -2.86 16.97
CA ALA A 322 -6.10 -2.08 18.14
C ALA A 322 -6.77 -0.73 17.78
N THR A 323 -6.54 -0.21 16.57
CA THR A 323 -7.13 1.04 16.11
C THR A 323 -8.40 0.86 15.27
N ILE A 324 -8.74 -0.38 14.89
CA ILE A 324 -9.94 -0.71 14.13
C ILE A 324 -11.08 -1.05 15.10
N THR A 325 -11.84 -0.03 15.48
CA THR A 325 -12.99 -0.14 16.38
C THR A 325 -14.28 -0.45 15.63
N GLU A 326 -15.24 -1.05 16.35
CA GLU A 326 -16.59 -1.27 15.81
C GLU A 326 -17.28 0.04 15.42
N GLU A 327 -17.07 1.11 16.20
CA GLU A 327 -17.59 2.45 15.91
C GLU A 327 -17.15 2.94 14.52
N ILE A 328 -15.87 2.80 14.19
CA ILE A 328 -15.33 3.16 12.86
C ILE A 328 -16.00 2.31 11.78
N LEU A 329 -16.11 0.99 11.98
CA LEU A 329 -16.71 0.09 10.98
C LEU A 329 -18.22 0.32 10.79
N ARG A 330 -18.91 0.88 11.77
CA ARG A 330 -20.36 1.20 11.68
C ARG A 330 -20.66 2.55 11.01
N VAL A 331 -19.64 3.33 10.60
CA VAL A 331 -19.87 4.54 9.81
C VAL A 331 -20.45 4.19 8.43
N GLU A 332 -21.65 4.72 8.14
CA GLU A 332 -22.40 4.42 6.91
C GLU A 332 -22.03 5.32 5.73
N THR A 333 -21.55 6.55 5.98
CA THR A 333 -21.18 7.51 4.93
C THR A 333 -19.96 8.33 5.36
N PRO A 334 -18.80 8.19 4.70
CA PRO A 334 -18.48 7.13 3.74
C PRO A 334 -18.54 5.76 4.41
N ALA A 335 -19.04 4.72 3.73
CA ALA A 335 -19.21 3.39 4.30
C ALA A 335 -17.86 2.73 4.70
N LEU A 336 -17.32 3.04 5.87
CA LEU A 336 -15.92 2.77 6.21
C LEU A 336 -15.59 1.28 6.32
N ALA A 337 -16.55 0.43 6.72
CA ALA A 337 -16.29 -1.01 6.71
C ALA A 337 -16.01 -1.58 5.32
N ASN A 338 -16.47 -0.93 4.23
CA ASN A 338 -16.10 -1.34 2.87
C ASN A 338 -14.59 -1.17 2.59
N TRP A 339 -13.94 -0.25 3.29
CA TRP A 339 -12.53 0.11 3.12
C TRP A 339 -11.61 -0.51 4.17
N MET A 340 -12.12 -0.70 5.39
CA MET A 340 -11.26 -0.94 6.56
C MET A 340 -11.43 -2.30 7.21
N GLU A 341 -12.54 -3.01 6.96
CA GLU A 341 -12.80 -4.27 7.69
C GLU A 341 -11.79 -5.38 7.32
N PHE A 342 -11.31 -5.39 6.08
CA PHE A 342 -10.29 -6.34 5.60
C PHE A 342 -9.01 -6.32 6.45
N PHE A 343 -8.59 -5.17 6.99
CA PHE A 343 -7.35 -5.10 7.77
C PHE A 343 -7.40 -5.99 9.03
N LYS A 344 -8.58 -6.32 9.58
CA LYS A 344 -8.72 -7.29 10.68
C LYS A 344 -8.54 -8.75 10.25
N ALA A 345 -8.52 -9.03 8.95
CA ALA A 345 -8.25 -10.35 8.38
C ALA A 345 -6.75 -10.59 8.14
N VAL A 346 -5.91 -9.54 8.14
CA VAL A 346 -4.48 -9.61 7.81
C VAL A 346 -3.72 -10.61 8.70
N ARG A 347 -4.07 -10.72 9.99
CA ARG A 347 -3.43 -11.65 10.93
C ARG A 347 -3.42 -13.11 10.46
N VAL A 348 -4.45 -13.53 9.73
CA VAL A 348 -4.53 -14.89 9.17
C VAL A 348 -3.33 -15.16 8.26
N HIS A 349 -3.02 -14.23 7.37
CA HIS A 349 -1.91 -14.33 6.44
C HIS A 349 -0.56 -14.31 7.16
N VAL A 350 -0.40 -13.46 8.18
CA VAL A 350 0.79 -13.44 9.03
C VAL A 350 1.05 -14.80 9.67
N TYR A 351 0.03 -15.40 10.28
CA TYR A 351 0.17 -16.72 10.91
C TYR A 351 0.47 -17.83 9.91
N ILE A 352 -0.15 -17.82 8.71
CA ILE A 352 0.18 -18.78 7.65
C ILE A 352 1.64 -18.64 7.22
N ARG A 353 2.12 -17.40 7.01
CA ARG A 353 3.48 -17.13 6.53
C ARG A 353 4.53 -17.70 7.46
N PHE A 354 4.31 -17.58 8.76
CA PHE A 354 5.27 -18.03 9.78
C PHE A 354 4.95 -19.41 10.37
N GLY A 355 4.00 -20.15 9.79
CA GLY A 355 3.66 -21.51 10.23
C GLY A 355 3.09 -21.57 11.66
N MET A 356 2.44 -20.50 12.12
CA MET A 356 1.87 -20.36 13.46
C MET A 356 0.50 -21.06 13.54
N TRP A 357 0.52 -22.39 13.37
CA TRP A 357 -0.68 -23.18 13.16
C TRP A 357 -1.60 -23.22 14.37
N GLU A 358 -1.06 -23.30 15.59
CA GLU A 358 -1.87 -23.37 16.80
C GLU A 358 -2.54 -22.02 17.11
N GLU A 359 -1.81 -20.92 16.93
CA GLU A 359 -2.35 -19.57 17.03
C GLU A 359 -3.46 -19.35 16.00
N LEU A 360 -3.26 -19.82 14.77
CA LEU A 360 -4.28 -19.72 13.72
C LEU A 360 -5.53 -20.55 14.02
N LYS A 361 -5.37 -21.77 14.55
CA LYS A 361 -6.48 -22.62 15.01
C LYS A 361 -7.28 -21.98 16.15
N SER A 362 -6.64 -21.14 16.97
CA SER A 362 -7.26 -20.45 18.09
C SER A 362 -8.07 -19.21 17.72
N LEU A 363 -8.04 -18.77 16.46
CA LEU A 363 -8.82 -17.60 16.00
C LEU A 363 -10.31 -17.93 15.85
N ASP A 364 -11.09 -17.73 16.92
CA ASP A 364 -12.54 -17.88 16.88
C ASP A 364 -13.22 -16.80 16.00
N PRO A 365 -14.31 -17.10 15.27
CA PRO A 365 -15.06 -16.08 14.55
C PRO A 365 -15.63 -14.99 15.48
N LEU A 366 -15.68 -13.75 15.00
CA LEU A 366 -16.33 -12.62 15.68
C LEU A 366 -17.86 -12.73 15.57
N GLU A 367 -18.57 -12.26 16.60
CA GLU A 367 -20.02 -12.49 16.76
C GLU A 367 -20.87 -11.86 15.66
N ASP A 368 -20.65 -10.58 15.31
CA ASP A 368 -21.37 -9.90 14.23
C ASP A 368 -20.83 -10.35 12.86
N LYS A 369 -21.41 -11.44 12.34
CA LYS A 369 -20.99 -12.08 11.09
C LYS A 369 -21.19 -11.22 9.85
N HIS A 370 -22.04 -10.19 9.92
CA HIS A 370 -22.27 -9.28 8.79
C HIS A 370 -21.27 -8.12 8.80
N LEU A 371 -21.01 -7.55 9.98
CA LEU A 371 -19.97 -6.52 10.11
C LEU A 371 -18.59 -7.11 9.81
N TYR A 372 -18.23 -8.22 10.46
CA TYR A 372 -16.92 -8.87 10.38
C TYR A 372 -16.86 -9.99 9.31
N CYS A 373 -17.62 -9.83 8.23
CA CYS A 373 -17.78 -10.85 7.21
C CYS A 373 -16.44 -11.27 6.56
N VAL A 374 -15.54 -10.31 6.29
CA VAL A 374 -14.22 -10.57 5.69
C VAL A 374 -13.30 -11.24 6.71
N THR A 375 -13.25 -10.72 7.92
CA THR A 375 -12.47 -11.30 9.03
C THR A 375 -12.84 -12.76 9.27
N ASN A 376 -14.14 -13.05 9.36
CA ASN A 376 -14.63 -14.39 9.67
C ASN A 376 -14.38 -15.40 8.54
N VAL A 377 -14.59 -15.01 7.27
CA VAL A 377 -14.29 -15.91 6.16
C VAL A 377 -12.79 -16.24 6.10
N PHE A 378 -11.92 -15.26 6.33
CA PHE A 378 -10.47 -15.51 6.37
C PHE A 378 -10.05 -16.34 7.58
N ARG A 379 -10.69 -16.17 8.75
CA ARG A 379 -10.43 -17.07 9.91
C ARG A 379 -10.75 -18.52 9.57
N HIS A 380 -11.89 -18.80 8.94
CA HIS A 380 -12.21 -20.16 8.49
C HIS A 380 -11.21 -20.67 7.43
N TYR A 381 -10.84 -19.84 6.46
CA TYR A 381 -9.79 -20.17 5.49
C TYR A 381 -8.48 -20.57 6.18
N GLY A 382 -7.98 -19.72 7.07
CA GLY A 382 -6.71 -19.94 7.76
C GLY A 382 -6.74 -21.19 8.65
N LYS A 383 -7.82 -21.41 9.39
CA LYS A 383 -8.00 -22.62 10.21
C LYS A 383 -8.01 -23.89 9.36
N ALA A 384 -8.66 -23.87 8.20
CA ALA A 384 -8.66 -25.01 7.28
C ALA A 384 -7.24 -25.31 6.76
N ILE A 385 -6.48 -24.28 6.37
CA ILE A 385 -5.07 -24.42 5.99
C ILE A 385 -4.24 -24.99 7.15
N ALA A 386 -4.38 -24.46 8.36
CA ALA A 386 -3.65 -24.92 9.54
C ALA A 386 -3.94 -26.40 9.84
N TYR A 387 -5.20 -26.82 9.84
CA TYR A 387 -5.58 -28.22 10.04
C TYR A 387 -5.07 -29.13 8.93
N ALA A 388 -5.07 -28.68 7.67
CA ALA A 388 -4.47 -29.45 6.57
C ALA A 388 -2.95 -29.58 6.74
N ALA A 389 -2.26 -28.50 7.11
CA ALA A 389 -0.83 -28.48 7.35
C ALA A 389 -0.42 -29.40 8.51
N THR A 390 -1.28 -29.60 9.52
CA THR A 390 -1.05 -30.51 10.65
C THR A 390 -1.73 -31.88 10.51
N ALA A 391 -2.15 -32.27 9.31
CA ALA A 391 -2.75 -33.57 8.98
C ALA A 391 -4.06 -33.91 9.72
N GLU A 392 -4.82 -32.90 10.16
CA GLU A 392 -6.14 -33.03 10.81
C GLU A 392 -7.26 -32.85 9.78
N LEU A 393 -7.33 -33.76 8.80
CA LEU A 393 -8.16 -33.62 7.59
C LEU A 393 -9.67 -33.46 7.86
N GLU A 394 -10.22 -34.13 8.87
CA GLU A 394 -11.64 -33.99 9.22
C GLU A 394 -11.97 -32.58 9.72
N LYS A 395 -11.05 -31.96 10.48
CA LYS A 395 -11.22 -30.59 10.95
C LYS A 395 -11.01 -29.58 9.82
N ALA A 396 -10.04 -29.84 8.94
CA ALA A 396 -9.82 -29.03 7.73
C ALA A 396 -11.07 -29.00 6.83
N GLU A 397 -11.72 -30.16 6.65
CA GLU A 397 -12.97 -30.26 5.89
C GLU A 397 -14.10 -29.48 6.54
N ARG A 398 -14.24 -29.58 7.88
CA ARG A 398 -15.25 -28.80 8.60
C ARG A 398 -15.06 -27.30 8.46
N GLU A 399 -13.82 -26.82 8.53
CA GLU A 399 -13.51 -25.40 8.33
C GLU A 399 -13.69 -24.98 6.85
N ARG A 400 -13.48 -25.88 5.87
CA ARG A 400 -13.83 -25.64 4.46
C ARG A 400 -15.33 -25.41 4.26
N GLU A 401 -16.17 -26.20 4.90
CA GLU A 401 -17.62 -26.01 4.87
C GLU A 401 -18.03 -24.66 5.48
N LEU A 402 -17.44 -24.30 6.62
CA LEU A 402 -17.66 -23.02 7.29
C LEU A 402 -17.16 -21.83 6.46
N PHE A 403 -15.99 -21.95 5.83
CA PHE A 403 -15.47 -20.98 4.87
C PHE A 403 -16.46 -20.75 3.71
N THR A 404 -16.99 -21.84 3.14
CA THR A 404 -17.95 -21.79 2.04
C THR A 404 -19.23 -21.07 2.44
N ALA A 405 -19.74 -21.31 3.65
CA ALA A 405 -20.90 -20.61 4.19
C ALA A 405 -20.61 -19.12 4.48
N ALA A 406 -19.48 -18.82 5.14
CA ALA A 406 -19.08 -17.45 5.49
C ALA A 406 -18.83 -16.58 4.26
N ARG A 407 -18.27 -17.17 3.19
CA ARG A 407 -18.04 -16.49 1.90
C ARG A 407 -19.32 -15.91 1.30
N GLN A 408 -20.48 -16.52 1.52
CA GLN A 408 -21.76 -16.01 1.00
C GLN A 408 -22.22 -14.72 1.70
N LEU A 409 -21.64 -14.39 2.87
CA LEU A 409 -21.98 -13.17 3.62
C LEU A 409 -21.18 -11.95 3.17
N VAL A 410 -20.10 -12.14 2.39
CA VAL A 410 -19.23 -11.03 1.97
C VAL A 410 -19.84 -10.31 0.76
N PRO A 411 -20.27 -9.04 0.90
CA PRO A 411 -20.82 -8.31 -0.22
C PRO A 411 -19.71 -7.89 -1.20
N PRO A 412 -20.04 -7.67 -2.49
CA PRO A 412 -19.08 -7.20 -3.49
C PRO A 412 -18.55 -5.78 -3.24
N THR A 413 -19.08 -5.08 -2.23
CA THR A 413 -18.65 -3.74 -1.82
C THR A 413 -17.46 -3.75 -0.88
N ARG A 414 -17.08 -4.90 -0.28
CA ARG A 414 -15.88 -5.01 0.56
C ARG A 414 -14.63 -5.00 -0.30
N LEU A 415 -13.65 -4.19 0.09
CA LEU A 415 -12.42 -3.96 -0.67
C LEU A 415 -11.18 -4.27 0.17
N ASP A 416 -10.18 -4.83 -0.50
CA ASP A 416 -8.76 -4.59 -0.24
C ASP A 416 -8.29 -3.74 -1.41
N PHE A 417 -8.52 -2.43 -1.31
CA PHE A 417 -8.58 -1.56 -2.48
C PHE A 417 -7.27 -1.60 -3.30
N PRO A 418 -7.32 -1.73 -4.64
CA PRO A 418 -8.51 -1.69 -5.52
C PRO A 418 -9.20 -3.04 -5.76
N ASN A 419 -8.75 -4.12 -5.12
CA ASN A 419 -9.31 -5.45 -5.28
C ASN A 419 -10.61 -5.60 -4.50
N LYS A 420 -11.59 -6.30 -5.10
CA LYS A 420 -12.77 -6.73 -4.35
C LYS A 420 -12.41 -7.95 -3.51
N ILE A 421 -12.89 -8.00 -2.27
CA ILE A 421 -12.69 -9.18 -1.44
C ILE A 421 -13.29 -10.43 -2.09
N THR A 422 -14.39 -10.31 -2.84
CA THR A 422 -14.99 -11.44 -3.56
C THR A 422 -14.02 -12.07 -4.57
N ASP A 423 -13.17 -11.26 -5.21
CA ASP A 423 -12.17 -11.72 -6.19
C ASP A 423 -11.01 -12.40 -5.48
N ILE A 424 -10.54 -11.82 -4.37
CA ILE A 424 -9.51 -12.43 -3.49
C ILE A 424 -9.99 -13.78 -2.92
N LEU A 425 -11.28 -13.91 -2.58
CA LEU A 425 -11.84 -15.17 -2.10
C LEU A 425 -11.86 -16.29 -3.16
N HIS A 426 -11.78 -15.96 -4.46
CA HIS A 426 -11.54 -16.99 -5.48
C HIS A 426 -10.12 -17.57 -5.37
N VAL A 427 -9.11 -16.73 -5.11
CA VAL A 427 -7.72 -17.19 -4.82
C VAL A 427 -7.72 -18.06 -3.57
N ALA A 428 -8.31 -17.58 -2.46
CA ALA A 428 -8.39 -18.31 -1.20
C ALA A 428 -9.06 -19.69 -1.35
N SER A 429 -10.15 -19.78 -2.13
CA SER A 429 -10.85 -21.04 -2.38
C SER A 429 -9.96 -22.04 -3.13
N ALA A 430 -9.26 -21.59 -4.18
CA ALA A 430 -8.36 -22.43 -4.96
C ALA A 430 -7.15 -22.91 -4.13
N MET A 431 -6.58 -22.02 -3.30
CA MET A 431 -5.51 -22.36 -2.35
C MET A 431 -5.96 -23.43 -1.35
N LEU A 432 -7.10 -23.19 -0.68
CA LEU A 432 -7.66 -24.07 0.33
C LEU A 432 -7.97 -25.47 -0.21
N GLU A 433 -8.57 -25.55 -1.39
CA GLU A 433 -8.80 -26.83 -2.04
C GLU A 433 -7.49 -27.51 -2.46
N GLY A 434 -6.53 -26.76 -3.00
CA GLY A 434 -5.23 -27.27 -3.39
C GLY A 434 -4.50 -27.95 -2.23
N GLU A 435 -4.40 -27.27 -1.09
CA GLU A 435 -3.68 -27.79 0.08
C GLU A 435 -4.39 -28.96 0.77
N ILE A 436 -5.72 -28.92 0.90
CA ILE A 436 -6.50 -30.05 1.46
C ILE A 436 -6.39 -31.29 0.57
N GLU A 437 -6.56 -31.14 -0.75
CA GLU A 437 -6.50 -32.29 -1.66
C GLU A 437 -5.07 -32.83 -1.78
N TYR A 438 -4.04 -31.99 -1.62
CA TYR A 438 -2.65 -32.44 -1.53
C TYR A 438 -2.47 -33.39 -0.34
N ARG A 439 -3.00 -33.02 0.82
CA ARG A 439 -2.94 -33.83 2.05
C ARG A 439 -3.78 -35.10 1.99
N ARG A 440 -4.80 -35.13 1.14
CA ARG A 440 -5.55 -36.34 0.78
C ARG A 440 -4.83 -37.27 -0.18
N GLY A 441 -3.63 -36.90 -0.66
CA GLY A 441 -2.87 -37.66 -1.65
C GLY A 441 -3.42 -37.55 -3.08
N LYS A 442 -4.33 -36.61 -3.34
CA LYS A 442 -4.93 -36.38 -4.67
C LYS A 442 -4.12 -35.33 -5.44
N TYR A 443 -2.85 -35.64 -5.68
CA TYR A 443 -1.87 -34.67 -6.18
C TYR A 443 -2.27 -34.00 -7.50
N ASP A 444 -2.86 -34.72 -8.45
CA ASP A 444 -3.27 -34.13 -9.74
C ASP A 444 -4.39 -33.08 -9.57
N LEU A 445 -5.30 -33.28 -8.63
CA LEU A 445 -6.31 -32.29 -8.30
C LEU A 445 -5.68 -31.12 -7.54
N ALA A 446 -4.82 -31.42 -6.57
CA ALA A 446 -4.12 -30.41 -5.78
C ALA A 446 -3.34 -29.43 -6.65
N PHE A 447 -2.48 -29.92 -7.55
CA PHE A 447 -1.68 -29.06 -8.42
C PHE A 447 -2.51 -28.28 -9.43
N ARG A 448 -3.63 -28.83 -9.92
CA ARG A 448 -4.58 -28.05 -10.75
C ARG A 448 -5.16 -26.88 -9.96
N ARG A 449 -5.60 -27.10 -8.72
CA ARG A 449 -6.17 -26.03 -7.89
C ARG A 449 -5.15 -24.99 -7.44
N LEU A 450 -3.93 -25.40 -7.11
CA LEU A 450 -2.84 -24.46 -6.83
C LEU A 450 -2.46 -23.65 -8.08
N SER A 451 -2.49 -24.26 -9.27
CA SER A 451 -2.31 -23.53 -10.52
C SER A 451 -3.45 -22.55 -10.81
N ASP A 452 -4.70 -22.91 -10.47
CA ASP A 452 -5.83 -21.98 -10.53
C ASP A 452 -5.62 -20.79 -9.61
N ALA A 453 -5.12 -21.01 -8.38
CA ALA A 453 -4.84 -19.95 -7.42
C ALA A 453 -3.80 -18.95 -7.97
N VAL A 454 -2.70 -19.46 -8.54
CA VAL A 454 -1.67 -18.64 -9.19
C VAL A 454 -2.27 -17.80 -10.32
N ARG A 455 -3.09 -18.40 -11.19
CA ARG A 455 -3.72 -17.67 -12.30
C ARG A 455 -4.68 -16.59 -11.80
N LEU A 456 -5.51 -16.91 -10.80
CA LEU A 456 -6.47 -15.97 -10.22
C LEU A 456 -5.77 -14.80 -9.51
N GLU A 457 -4.65 -15.06 -8.83
CA GLU A 457 -3.77 -14.03 -8.26
C GLU A 457 -3.18 -13.13 -9.36
N ASP A 458 -2.66 -13.70 -10.45
CA ASP A 458 -2.09 -12.96 -11.57
C ASP A 458 -3.13 -12.08 -12.30
N GLU A 459 -4.42 -12.41 -12.19
CA GLU A 459 -5.56 -11.67 -12.75
C GLU A 459 -6.03 -10.52 -11.86
N LEU A 460 -5.63 -10.46 -10.58
CA LEU A 460 -6.00 -9.36 -9.69
C LEU A 460 -5.50 -8.00 -10.22
N PRO A 461 -6.27 -6.93 -10.05
CA PRO A 461 -5.78 -5.56 -10.20
C PRO A 461 -4.49 -5.29 -9.40
N PHE A 462 -3.58 -4.53 -10.01
CA PHE A 462 -2.39 -4.05 -9.32
C PHE A 462 -2.77 -3.25 -8.06
N ALA A 463 -2.12 -3.63 -6.97
CA ALA A 463 -2.21 -3.01 -5.66
C ALA A 463 -0.80 -3.03 -5.04
N GLU A 464 -0.51 -2.02 -4.24
CA GLU A 464 0.57 -2.06 -3.27
C GLU A 464 -0.08 -1.92 -1.89
N PRO A 465 0.19 -2.80 -0.93
CA PRO A 465 0.66 -4.17 -1.13
C PRO A 465 -0.25 -4.97 -2.08
N TRP A 466 0.25 -6.09 -2.59
CA TRP A 466 -0.52 -6.98 -3.46
C TRP A 466 -1.79 -7.52 -2.78
N GLY A 467 -2.89 -7.62 -3.52
CA GLY A 467 -4.19 -8.03 -2.98
C GLY A 467 -4.27 -9.48 -2.46
N TRP A 468 -3.25 -10.30 -2.75
CA TRP A 468 -3.04 -11.59 -2.11
C TRP A 468 -1.70 -11.55 -1.37
N MET A 469 -1.75 -11.63 -0.05
CA MET A 469 -0.60 -11.29 0.80
C MET A 469 0.53 -12.33 0.81
N LEU A 470 0.23 -13.59 0.46
CA LEU A 470 1.21 -14.69 0.40
C LEU A 470 1.23 -15.25 -1.01
N PRO A 471 2.29 -15.05 -1.81
CA PRO A 471 2.27 -15.48 -3.21
C PRO A 471 1.84 -16.96 -3.36
N ALA A 472 0.76 -17.23 -4.10
CA ALA A 472 0.21 -18.58 -4.25
C ALA A 472 1.24 -19.53 -4.88
N ARG A 473 2.14 -18.95 -5.68
CA ARG A 473 3.31 -19.61 -6.27
C ARG A 473 4.22 -20.27 -5.23
N HIS A 474 4.30 -19.75 -4.00
CA HIS A 474 5.14 -20.34 -2.95
C HIS A 474 4.62 -21.70 -2.51
N ALA A 475 3.31 -21.84 -2.26
CA ALA A 475 2.72 -23.14 -1.93
C ALA A 475 2.82 -24.11 -3.11
N PHE A 476 2.49 -23.65 -4.33
CA PHE A 476 2.64 -24.45 -5.55
C PHE A 476 4.06 -24.99 -5.71
N ALA A 477 5.07 -24.12 -5.60
CA ALA A 477 6.47 -24.49 -5.80
C ALA A 477 7.02 -25.36 -4.67
N ALA A 478 6.71 -25.05 -3.40
CA ALA A 478 7.15 -25.85 -2.26
C ALA A 478 6.63 -27.29 -2.34
N LEU A 479 5.34 -27.47 -2.63
CA LEU A 479 4.72 -28.79 -2.77
C LEU A 479 5.19 -29.51 -4.05
N SER A 480 5.50 -28.76 -5.12
CA SER A 480 6.14 -29.34 -6.31
C SER A 480 7.50 -29.95 -5.98
N LEU A 481 8.30 -29.22 -5.19
CA LEU A 481 9.62 -29.67 -4.78
C LEU A 481 9.55 -30.88 -3.83
N GLU A 482 8.57 -30.90 -2.92
CA GLU A 482 8.29 -32.06 -2.06
C GLU A 482 7.99 -33.34 -2.88
N GLN A 483 7.32 -33.20 -4.04
CA GLN A 483 7.03 -34.29 -4.97
C GLN A 483 8.16 -34.59 -5.96
N GLY A 484 9.33 -33.97 -5.82
CA GLY A 484 10.46 -34.15 -6.73
C GLY A 484 10.25 -33.51 -8.11
N LYS A 485 9.25 -32.63 -8.29
CA LYS A 485 8.99 -31.88 -9.52
C LYS A 485 9.86 -30.62 -9.58
N ILE A 486 11.18 -30.83 -9.62
CA ILE A 486 12.19 -29.78 -9.41
C ILE A 486 12.11 -28.68 -10.48
N GLN A 487 11.96 -29.04 -11.76
CA GLN A 487 11.84 -28.05 -12.85
C GLN A 487 10.58 -27.20 -12.72
N GLN A 488 9.45 -27.80 -12.29
CA GLN A 488 8.20 -27.09 -12.06
C GLN A 488 8.34 -26.08 -10.92
N ALA A 489 8.98 -26.47 -9.82
CA ALA A 489 9.27 -25.57 -8.70
C ALA A 489 10.22 -24.43 -9.13
N ALA A 490 11.29 -24.75 -9.86
CA ALA A 490 12.26 -23.76 -10.34
C ALA A 490 11.60 -22.70 -11.23
N GLN A 491 10.70 -23.10 -12.13
CA GLN A 491 9.94 -22.17 -12.98
C GLN A 491 9.08 -21.23 -12.14
N ALA A 492 8.32 -21.77 -11.18
CA ALA A 492 7.41 -20.97 -10.36
C ALA A 492 8.16 -19.95 -9.49
N TYR A 493 9.31 -20.29 -8.91
CA TYR A 493 10.12 -19.33 -8.17
C TYR A 493 10.80 -18.29 -9.07
N ALA A 494 11.28 -18.68 -10.25
CA ALA A 494 11.87 -17.73 -11.19
C ALA A 494 10.84 -16.72 -11.70
N GLU A 495 9.59 -17.15 -11.90
CA GLU A 495 8.46 -16.26 -12.22
C GLU A 495 8.14 -15.31 -11.06
N ASP A 496 8.02 -15.84 -9.83
CA ASP A 496 7.80 -15.03 -8.63
C ASP A 496 8.88 -13.96 -8.46
N LEU A 497 10.15 -14.31 -8.63
CA LEU A 497 11.30 -13.38 -8.52
C LEU A 497 11.43 -12.41 -9.71
N GLY A 498 10.60 -12.54 -10.75
CA GLY A 498 10.70 -11.73 -11.97
C GLY A 498 11.90 -12.04 -12.87
N LEU A 499 12.54 -13.20 -12.68
CA LEU A 499 13.64 -13.68 -13.53
C LEU A 499 13.14 -14.19 -14.89
N PHE A 500 11.86 -14.59 -14.95
CA PHE A 500 11.15 -14.89 -16.18
C PHE A 500 9.98 -13.93 -16.37
N ALA A 501 9.76 -13.51 -17.63
CA ALA A 501 8.81 -12.46 -17.98
C ALA A 501 7.34 -12.94 -18.04
N THR A 502 6.94 -13.92 -17.22
CA THR A 502 5.61 -14.51 -17.28
C THR A 502 4.56 -13.73 -16.49
N PRO A 503 4.77 -13.37 -15.19
CA PRO A 503 3.84 -12.48 -14.52
C PRO A 503 4.09 -11.03 -14.95
N LYS A 504 3.02 -10.22 -14.89
CA LYS A 504 3.08 -8.77 -15.08
C LYS A 504 4.19 -8.21 -14.18
N ARG A 505 4.95 -7.21 -14.62
CA ARG A 505 6.05 -6.62 -13.82
C ARG A 505 5.59 -6.23 -12.41
N ALA A 506 4.37 -5.72 -12.34
CA ALA A 506 3.75 -5.27 -11.12
C ALA A 506 3.31 -6.43 -10.19
N HIS A 507 3.45 -7.70 -10.59
CA HIS A 507 3.11 -8.93 -9.83
C HIS A 507 4.36 -9.79 -9.52
N GLN A 508 5.54 -9.21 -9.68
CA GLN A 508 6.81 -9.84 -9.36
C GLN A 508 7.26 -9.42 -7.95
N HIS A 509 7.93 -10.32 -7.25
CA HIS A 509 8.49 -10.13 -5.92
C HIS A 509 10.03 -10.29 -5.94
N PRO A 510 10.78 -9.34 -6.56
CA PRO A 510 12.23 -9.39 -6.56
C PRO A 510 12.79 -9.52 -5.14
N ASN A 511 13.87 -10.29 -4.97
CA ASN A 511 14.55 -10.49 -3.68
C ASN A 511 13.67 -11.04 -2.54
N ASN A 512 12.50 -11.61 -2.83
CA ASN A 512 11.66 -12.25 -1.82
C ASN A 512 12.40 -13.44 -1.21
N VAL A 513 12.66 -13.39 0.11
CA VAL A 513 13.56 -14.34 0.78
C VAL A 513 13.08 -15.79 0.64
N TRP A 514 11.76 -15.99 0.64
CA TRP A 514 11.13 -17.31 0.55
C TRP A 514 11.32 -17.93 -0.84
N ALA A 515 11.14 -17.14 -1.90
CA ALA A 515 11.35 -17.60 -3.27
C ALA A 515 12.83 -17.72 -3.61
N LEU A 516 13.70 -16.84 -3.10
CA LEU A 516 15.15 -16.97 -3.22
C LEU A 516 15.64 -18.30 -2.62
N HIS A 517 15.14 -18.66 -1.43
CA HIS A 517 15.47 -19.93 -0.78
C HIS A 517 15.05 -21.11 -1.66
N GLY A 518 13.77 -21.16 -2.05
CA GLY A 518 13.24 -22.26 -2.85
C GLY A 518 13.89 -22.37 -4.23
N TYR A 519 14.21 -21.23 -4.88
CA TYR A 519 14.90 -21.24 -6.16
C TYR A 519 16.33 -21.73 -6.04
N HIS A 520 17.06 -21.30 -5.01
CA HIS A 520 18.40 -21.78 -4.72
C HIS A 520 18.41 -23.31 -4.50
N GLU A 521 17.49 -23.85 -3.69
CA GLU A 521 17.33 -25.30 -3.53
C GLU A 521 17.15 -26.00 -4.89
N CYS A 522 16.27 -25.47 -5.74
CA CYS A 522 16.03 -26.06 -7.07
C CYS A 522 17.27 -26.02 -7.96
N LEU A 523 18.02 -24.91 -7.96
CA LEU A 523 19.21 -24.76 -8.81
C LEU A 523 20.32 -25.73 -8.42
N GLU A 524 20.54 -25.92 -7.12
CA GLU A 524 21.51 -26.91 -6.60
C GLU A 524 21.13 -28.33 -7.03
N LEU A 525 19.86 -28.72 -6.85
CA LEU A 525 19.37 -30.05 -7.25
C LEU A 525 19.40 -30.28 -8.77
N LEU A 526 19.25 -29.22 -9.57
CA LEU A 526 19.37 -29.27 -11.02
C LEU A 526 20.83 -29.24 -11.51
N GLY A 527 21.81 -29.08 -10.61
CA GLY A 527 23.23 -28.93 -10.97
C GLY A 527 23.55 -27.61 -11.67
N ARG A 528 22.70 -26.58 -11.56
CA ARG A 528 22.85 -25.26 -12.20
C ARG A 528 23.73 -24.33 -11.35
N GLN A 529 24.96 -24.77 -11.09
CA GLN A 529 25.83 -24.18 -10.06
C GLN A 529 26.19 -22.71 -10.26
N ASN A 530 26.36 -22.26 -11.51
CA ASN A 530 26.66 -20.85 -11.79
C ASN A 530 25.50 -19.93 -11.36
N GLU A 531 24.27 -20.36 -11.62
CA GLU A 531 23.06 -19.61 -11.24
C GLU A 531 22.82 -19.71 -9.74
N ALA A 532 23.01 -20.89 -9.15
CA ALA A 532 22.90 -21.09 -7.70
C ALA A 532 23.83 -20.13 -6.94
N ASN A 533 25.09 -19.98 -7.37
CA ASN A 533 26.04 -19.06 -6.76
C ASN A 533 25.63 -17.59 -6.83
N ILE A 534 24.91 -17.16 -7.87
CA ILE A 534 24.38 -15.79 -7.98
C ILE A 534 23.22 -15.60 -6.99
N ILE A 535 22.26 -16.52 -7.00
CA ILE A 535 21.08 -16.47 -6.13
C ILE A 535 21.51 -16.59 -4.66
N LYS A 536 22.51 -17.40 -4.34
CA LYS A 536 23.06 -17.56 -2.99
C LYS A 536 23.52 -16.25 -2.38
N LYS A 537 24.11 -15.35 -3.18
CA LYS A 537 24.54 -14.02 -2.69
C LYS A 537 23.36 -13.15 -2.30
N GLN A 538 22.32 -13.11 -3.12
CA GLN A 538 21.08 -12.38 -2.83
C GLN A 538 20.37 -12.99 -1.60
N LEU A 539 20.25 -14.32 -1.58
CA LEU A 539 19.66 -15.07 -0.47
C LEU A 539 20.41 -14.84 0.85
N SER A 540 21.75 -14.82 0.84
CA SER A 540 22.54 -14.58 2.04
C SER A 540 22.27 -13.20 2.65
N LEU A 541 22.08 -12.18 1.82
CA LEU A 541 21.71 -10.83 2.27
C LEU A 541 20.27 -10.80 2.81
N ALA A 542 19.33 -11.44 2.10
CA ALA A 542 17.93 -11.49 2.53
C ALA A 542 17.75 -12.28 3.85
N LEU A 543 18.47 -13.39 4.04
CA LEU A 543 18.44 -14.18 5.27
C LEU A 543 19.02 -13.44 6.48
N ALA A 544 19.97 -12.53 6.29
CA ALA A 544 20.52 -11.73 7.38
C ALA A 544 19.49 -10.81 8.06
N GLU A 545 18.40 -10.49 7.35
CA GLU A 545 17.30 -9.66 7.85
C GLU A 545 16.19 -10.48 8.52
N ALA A 546 16.07 -11.77 8.22
CA ALA A 546 15.02 -12.62 8.75
C ALA A 546 15.24 -12.94 10.24
N ASP A 547 14.16 -13.02 11.02
CA ASP A 547 14.19 -13.40 12.44
C ASP A 547 13.65 -14.82 12.70
N VAL A 548 13.37 -15.55 11.63
CA VAL A 548 12.97 -16.97 11.61
C VAL A 548 13.94 -17.79 10.77
N ASP A 549 14.06 -19.07 11.10
CA ASP A 549 14.80 -20.02 10.26
C ASP A 549 13.96 -20.40 9.03
N ILE A 550 14.44 -20.01 7.84
CA ILE A 550 13.75 -20.26 6.58
C ILE A 550 14.33 -21.53 5.97
N THR A 551 13.59 -22.62 6.12
CA THR A 551 13.95 -23.96 5.62
C THR A 551 13.12 -24.40 4.41
N SER A 552 12.09 -23.63 4.06
CA SER A 552 11.20 -23.83 2.92
C SER A 552 10.51 -22.51 2.59
N SER A 553 10.13 -22.32 1.32
CA SER A 553 9.33 -21.16 0.89
C SER A 553 7.89 -21.19 1.43
N CYS A 554 7.40 -22.34 1.89
CA CYS A 554 6.07 -22.53 2.48
C CYS A 554 6.13 -23.59 3.59
N PHE A 555 5.50 -23.30 4.74
CA PHE A 555 5.35 -24.26 5.84
C PHE A 555 4.34 -25.39 5.53
N CYS A 556 3.65 -25.29 4.39
CA CYS A 556 2.87 -26.38 3.82
C CYS A 556 3.75 -27.52 3.25
N ARG A 557 5.05 -27.33 3.05
CA ARG A 557 5.97 -28.43 2.75
C ARG A 557 6.45 -29.07 4.05
N LEU A 558 6.18 -30.36 4.22
CA LEU A 558 6.57 -31.16 5.39
C LEU A 558 7.69 -32.18 5.06
N GLY A 559 7.89 -32.49 3.79
CA GLY A 559 8.89 -33.47 3.35
C GLY A 559 10.31 -32.90 3.41
N ASN A 560 11.22 -33.69 3.97
CA ASN A 560 12.66 -33.43 3.89
C ASN A 560 13.16 -33.74 2.47
N ILE A 561 13.88 -32.80 1.85
CA ILE A 561 14.64 -33.11 0.64
C ILE A 561 15.89 -33.88 1.05
N THR A 562 16.04 -35.11 0.57
CA THR A 562 17.28 -35.86 0.71
C THR A 562 18.28 -35.37 -0.34
N TRP A 563 19.28 -34.61 0.09
CA TRP A 563 20.42 -34.25 -0.74
C TRP A 563 21.24 -35.51 -1.03
N SER A 564 21.31 -35.92 -2.30
CA SER A 564 22.23 -36.97 -2.72
C SER A 564 23.67 -36.43 -2.72
N GLY A 565 24.26 -36.31 -1.53
CA GLY A 565 25.60 -35.77 -1.36
C GLY A 565 26.10 -35.63 0.08
N GLU A 566 25.23 -35.66 1.09
CA GLU A 566 25.62 -35.60 2.50
C GLU A 566 25.24 -36.88 3.26
N GLU A 567 26.20 -37.81 3.34
CA GLU A 567 26.27 -38.70 4.49
C GLU A 567 26.43 -37.80 5.74
N ARG A 568 25.35 -37.59 6.48
CA ARG A 568 25.41 -36.93 7.79
C ARG A 568 26.38 -37.70 8.69
N ALA A 569 27.55 -37.13 8.94
CA ALA A 569 28.37 -37.47 10.09
C ALA A 569 27.55 -37.16 11.36
N SER A 570 27.06 -38.22 12.00
CA SER A 570 26.43 -38.16 13.32
C SER A 570 27.50 -37.81 14.36
N ILE A 571 27.65 -36.52 14.67
CA ILE A 571 28.37 -36.11 15.88
C ILE A 571 27.37 -36.24 17.03
N SER A 572 27.39 -37.40 17.67
CA SER A 572 26.85 -37.57 19.02
C SER A 572 27.74 -36.78 19.99
N ASN A 573 27.20 -35.68 20.52
CA ASN A 573 27.77 -35.01 21.69
C ASN A 573 27.62 -35.94 22.90
N SER A 574 28.60 -36.83 23.10
CA SER A 574 28.86 -37.46 24.39
C SER A 574 29.93 -36.63 25.10
N CYS A 575 29.46 -35.70 25.93
CA CYS A 575 30.30 -34.97 26.86
C CYS A 575 30.81 -35.97 27.92
N SER A 576 32.04 -36.47 27.76
CA SER A 576 32.76 -37.20 28.80
C SER A 576 33.72 -36.22 29.48
N LEU A 577 33.34 -35.82 30.70
CA LEU A 577 34.19 -35.09 31.63
C LEU A 577 35.40 -35.96 32.00
N VAL A 578 36.58 -35.61 31.51
CA VAL A 578 37.85 -36.13 32.02
C VAL A 578 38.37 -35.15 33.07
N GLU A 579 38.30 -35.55 34.34
CA GLU A 579 38.95 -34.88 35.46
C GLU A 579 40.48 -34.95 35.29
N HIS A 580 41.11 -33.80 34.97
CA HIS A 580 42.55 -33.66 35.15
C HIS A 580 42.85 -33.16 36.58
N LYS A 581 43.37 -34.08 37.40
CA LYS A 581 44.07 -33.76 38.64
C LYS A 581 45.33 -32.95 38.34
N CYS A 582 45.38 -31.71 38.79
CA CYS A 582 46.61 -30.96 38.91
C CYS A 582 47.26 -31.27 40.27
N LYS A 583 48.48 -31.82 40.25
CA LYS A 583 49.43 -31.81 41.37
C LYS A 583 50.68 -31.10 40.88
N CYS A 584 50.90 -29.88 41.34
CA CYS A 584 52.15 -29.32 41.88
C CYS A 584 51.83 -27.91 42.38
#